data_AF-A0A2E8QND5-F1
#
_entry.id   AF-A0A2E8QND5-F1
#
_cell.length_a   1.000
_cell.length_b   1.000
_cell.length_c   1.000
_cell.angle_alpha   90.00
_cell.angle_beta   90.00
_cell.angle_gamma   90.00
#
_symmetry.space_group_name_H-M   'P 1'
#
loop_
_entity.id
_entity.type
_entity.pdbx_description
1 polymer ?
#
loop_
_entity_poly.entity_id
_entity_poly.type
_entity_poly.pdbx_seq_one_letter_code
_entity_poly.pdbx_strand_id
1 'polypeptide(L)'
;MSTDAAQKAAEFLGFNLPGESSLHQARLDALATGLAGEVTPTSLVSFSSSGVLAIIGPLPSALGVAEQLSDLEGCLIVATDGGEPGKTEVREVAGRSLPVVFGKPEAVEGFLGQFSITLVRDGAEVDLAKAMQLPGEAVDIVLDLLREPLIQSEILPPGYFAPSADSEALGAACDAVQTLKGQFEKPQYVRYDPDICAHGARGINGCRRCLDVCPADALTTLGERISVETHLCHGMGSCSSACPTGALSYAYPNRVDTLNRLRRTITEFRAKTQQAPEVAFFGGEGDFAEAANLLSRIPDQVIPWRCEEVGTAGPEIWLSAIAYGARSITVLVTSQTPPSVSVSAKRQAREVNAILAGLGWPEETVRVFPVNEEPDSQWPRIDRVPEGESSGFKPATYAGIENKRAVLRAAIDHLVGQAANVPQEIPLPRGTPFGEVQVDKEKCTLCMGCVAVCPAGALLDNKERPCLSFIEWNCVQCGLCENTCPENAINLNARLIAESNLRMERRVLNEEEPFKCLGCGKPFTTQSMIQKMEEKLAGHRMFEGDGMRRLKLCEDCRVKDMFNEST
;
A
#
# COMPACT_ATOMS: atom_id res chain seq x y z
N MET A 1 -0.02 42.33 -2.54
CA MET A 1 0.43 40.93 -2.69
C MET A 1 1.53 40.70 -1.66
N SER A 2 1.41 39.72 -0.76
CA SER A 2 2.59 39.24 -0.05
C SER A 2 3.35 38.35 -1.03
N THR A 3 4.43 38.87 -1.62
CA THR A 3 5.27 38.13 -2.57
C THR A 3 5.77 36.80 -2.00
N ASP A 4 5.93 36.72 -0.67
CA ASP A 4 6.37 35.53 0.06
C ASP A 4 5.35 34.37 0.02
N ALA A 5 4.05 34.65 0.11
CA ALA A 5 3.03 33.60 0.10
C ALA A 5 2.89 32.93 -1.27
N ALA A 6 2.92 33.73 -2.34
CA ALA A 6 2.91 33.25 -3.71
C ALA A 6 4.16 32.41 -4.02
N GLN A 7 5.33 32.87 -3.57
CA GLN A 7 6.58 32.14 -3.75
C GLN A 7 6.56 30.77 -3.05
N LYS A 8 6.16 30.72 -1.77
CA LYS A 8 6.06 29.45 -1.03
C LYS A 8 5.08 28.47 -1.66
N ALA A 9 3.93 28.97 -2.14
CA ALA A 9 2.98 28.15 -2.86
C ALA A 9 3.59 27.60 -4.17
N ALA A 10 4.28 28.44 -4.94
CA ALA A 10 4.92 28.03 -6.19
C ALA A 10 6.05 27.01 -5.97
N GLU A 11 6.87 27.19 -4.93
CA GLU A 11 7.92 26.24 -4.54
C GLU A 11 7.33 24.88 -4.17
N PHE A 12 6.23 24.86 -3.40
CA PHE A 12 5.54 23.62 -3.05
C PHE A 12 4.89 22.97 -4.28
N LEU A 13 4.16 23.73 -5.09
CA LEU A 13 3.40 23.19 -6.22
C LEU A 13 4.28 22.83 -7.42
N GLY A 14 5.44 23.46 -7.57
CA GLY A 14 6.31 23.37 -8.76
C GLY A 14 5.90 24.29 -9.92
N PHE A 15 4.84 25.08 -9.77
CA PHE A 15 4.35 26.03 -10.77
C PHE A 15 3.57 27.18 -10.10
N ASN A 16 3.35 28.26 -10.86
CA ASN A 16 2.58 29.41 -10.38
C ASN A 16 1.08 29.22 -10.61
N LEU A 17 0.27 29.62 -9.64
CA LEU A 17 -1.18 29.75 -9.82
C LEU A 17 -1.50 31.17 -10.30
N PRO A 18 -2.09 31.37 -11.49
CA PRO A 18 -2.53 32.68 -11.93
C PRO A 18 -3.83 33.09 -11.22
N GLY A 19 -4.01 34.39 -10.97
CA GLY A 19 -5.24 34.96 -10.43
C GLY A 19 -5.02 36.21 -9.60
N GLU A 20 -6.08 37.00 -9.43
CA GLU A 20 -6.04 38.28 -8.69
C GLU A 20 -7.22 38.44 -7.70
N SER A 21 -8.08 37.42 -7.57
CA SER A 21 -9.28 37.50 -6.71
C SER A 21 -8.92 37.45 -5.22
N SER A 22 -9.86 37.87 -4.36
CA SER A 22 -9.69 37.72 -2.91
C SER A 22 -9.63 36.25 -2.47
N LEU A 23 -10.37 35.36 -3.15
CA LEU A 23 -10.30 33.91 -2.94
C LEU A 23 -8.94 33.35 -3.36
N HIS A 24 -8.39 33.84 -4.49
CA HIS A 24 -7.06 33.49 -4.95
C HIS A 24 -6.00 33.81 -3.89
N GLN A 25 -6.02 35.03 -3.35
CA GLN A 25 -5.07 35.44 -2.31
C GLN A 25 -5.27 34.61 -1.03
N ALA A 26 -6.52 34.31 -0.65
CA ALA A 26 -6.80 33.46 0.51
C ALA A 26 -6.25 32.04 0.33
N ARG A 27 -6.32 31.47 -0.88
CA ARG A 27 -5.70 30.19 -1.22
C ARG A 27 -4.18 30.21 -1.08
N LEU A 28 -3.51 31.24 -1.60
CA LEU A 28 -2.06 31.38 -1.48
C LEU A 28 -1.62 31.52 -0.02
N ASP A 29 -2.33 32.35 0.76
CA ASP A 29 -2.03 32.56 2.17
C ASP A 29 -2.26 31.28 2.99
N ALA A 30 -3.30 30.51 2.65
CA ALA A 30 -3.61 29.23 3.27
C ALA A 30 -2.53 28.17 3.00
N LEU A 31 -2.03 28.08 1.75
CA LEU A 31 -0.90 27.21 1.41
C LEU A 31 0.34 27.63 2.20
N ALA A 32 0.71 28.92 2.15
CA ALA A 32 1.88 29.43 2.88
C ALA A 32 1.81 29.16 4.38
N THR A 33 0.63 29.32 4.99
CA THR A 33 0.39 29.07 6.42
C THR A 33 0.50 27.58 6.76
N GLY A 34 -0.10 26.71 5.94
CA GLY A 34 -0.05 25.28 6.21
C GLY A 34 1.31 24.65 5.95
N LEU A 35 2.10 25.21 5.04
CA LEU A 35 3.46 24.76 4.74
C LEU A 35 4.50 25.25 5.75
N ALA A 36 4.15 26.16 6.65
CA ALA A 36 5.06 26.66 7.68
C ALA A 36 5.54 25.53 8.62
N GLY A 37 6.80 25.59 9.02
CA GLY A 37 7.44 24.60 9.90
C GLY A 37 8.15 23.49 9.12
N GLU A 38 8.90 22.67 9.87
CA GLU A 38 9.73 21.62 9.30
C GLU A 38 8.92 20.37 8.92
N VAL A 39 9.48 19.54 8.05
CA VAL A 39 8.99 18.17 7.79
C VAL A 39 9.88 17.24 8.60
N THR A 40 9.29 16.23 9.23
CA THR A 40 10.06 15.22 9.95
C THR A 40 10.95 14.46 8.95
N PRO A 41 12.28 14.42 9.15
CA PRO A 41 13.17 13.72 8.25
C PRO A 41 12.96 12.19 8.32
N THR A 42 13.41 11.49 7.28
CA THR A 42 13.49 10.02 7.24
C THR A 42 14.91 9.58 6.92
N SER A 43 15.19 8.29 7.14
CA SER A 43 16.45 7.66 6.73
C SER A 43 16.60 7.71 5.21
N LEU A 44 17.84 7.72 4.72
CA LEU A 44 18.15 7.72 3.30
C LEU A 44 18.50 6.30 2.83
N VAL A 45 18.18 6.02 1.58
CA VAL A 45 18.59 4.83 0.82
C VAL A 45 19.64 5.29 -0.18
N SER A 46 20.85 4.76 -0.06
CA SER A 46 22.00 5.18 -0.87
C SER A 46 22.28 4.19 -1.99
N PHE A 47 22.61 4.70 -3.17
CA PHE A 47 23.07 3.95 -4.33
C PHE A 47 24.51 4.33 -4.62
N SER A 48 25.31 3.37 -5.10
CA SER A 48 26.68 3.59 -5.53
C SER A 48 26.86 2.97 -6.90
N SER A 49 27.27 3.78 -7.87
CA SER A 49 27.48 3.33 -9.26
C SER A 49 28.84 3.80 -9.74
N SER A 50 29.62 2.86 -10.28
CA SER A 50 30.87 3.16 -11.01
C SER A 50 30.63 3.49 -12.49
N GLY A 51 29.40 3.34 -12.98
CA GLY A 51 29.01 3.60 -14.37
C GLY A 51 29.23 2.40 -15.31
N VAL A 52 29.34 1.18 -14.79
CA VAL A 52 29.40 -0.04 -15.61
C VAL A 52 28.04 -0.32 -16.23
N LEU A 53 27.95 -0.12 -17.55
CA LEU A 53 26.74 -0.30 -18.34
C LEU A 53 26.69 -1.67 -19.00
N ALA A 54 25.54 -2.35 -18.91
CA ALA A 54 25.18 -3.44 -19.80
C ALA A 54 24.12 -2.99 -20.82
N ILE A 55 24.41 -3.18 -22.12
CA ILE A 55 23.46 -2.96 -23.21
C ILE A 55 22.94 -4.31 -23.67
N ILE A 56 21.64 -4.56 -23.52
CA ILE A 56 20.98 -5.81 -23.88
C ILE A 56 20.17 -5.60 -25.16
N GLY A 57 20.30 -6.44 -26.17
CA GLY A 57 19.43 -6.37 -27.36
C GLY A 57 20.02 -6.94 -28.64
N PRO A 58 19.43 -6.64 -29.81
CA PRO A 58 19.99 -7.02 -31.11
C PRO A 58 21.35 -6.37 -31.32
N LEU A 59 22.32 -7.14 -31.81
CA LEU A 59 23.72 -6.74 -31.93
C LEU A 59 23.92 -5.43 -32.72
N PRO A 60 23.28 -5.22 -33.89
CA PRO A 60 23.47 -3.97 -34.63
C PRO A 60 23.00 -2.73 -33.84
N SER A 61 21.87 -2.85 -33.14
CA SER A 61 21.31 -1.76 -32.33
C SER A 61 22.20 -1.47 -31.11
N ALA A 62 22.64 -2.53 -30.41
CA ALA A 62 23.50 -2.40 -29.24
C ALA A 62 24.85 -1.76 -29.58
N LEU A 63 25.46 -2.14 -30.71
CA LEU A 63 26.71 -1.51 -31.19
C LEU A 63 26.52 -0.04 -31.53
N GLY A 64 25.41 0.31 -32.20
CA GLY A 64 25.11 1.70 -32.56
C GLY A 64 24.91 2.60 -31.33
N VAL A 65 24.25 2.09 -30.28
CA VAL A 65 24.10 2.81 -29.01
C VAL A 65 25.42 2.89 -28.25
N ALA A 66 26.20 1.81 -28.22
CA ALA A 66 27.52 1.82 -27.60
C ALA A 66 28.46 2.85 -28.24
N GLU A 67 28.37 3.06 -29.55
CA GLU A 67 29.14 4.10 -30.25
C GLU A 67 28.79 5.51 -29.76
N GLN A 68 27.52 5.79 -29.46
CA GLN A 68 27.05 7.07 -28.91
C GLN A 68 27.52 7.30 -27.47
N LEU A 69 27.55 6.24 -26.65
CA LEU A 69 27.94 6.29 -25.24
C LEU A 69 29.46 6.08 -25.05
N SER A 70 30.25 6.97 -25.64
CA SER A 70 31.72 6.84 -25.68
C SER A 70 32.44 7.14 -24.36
N ASP A 71 31.85 7.94 -23.47
CA ASP A 71 32.47 8.44 -22.24
C ASP A 71 32.34 7.53 -21.00
N LEU A 72 31.77 6.33 -21.14
CA LEU A 72 31.57 5.40 -20.03
C LEU A 72 32.84 4.61 -19.67
N GLU A 73 33.09 4.42 -18.37
CA GLU A 73 34.27 3.68 -17.85
C GLU A 73 34.22 2.17 -18.13
N GLY A 74 33.01 1.60 -18.18
CA GLY A 74 32.79 0.19 -18.48
C GLY A 74 31.50 0.00 -19.27
N CYS A 75 31.59 -0.70 -20.41
CA CYS A 75 30.44 -1.04 -21.23
C CYS A 75 30.58 -2.48 -21.71
N LEU A 76 29.52 -3.26 -21.55
CA LEU A 76 29.42 -4.61 -22.09
C LEU A 76 28.12 -4.77 -22.88
N ILE A 77 28.14 -5.60 -23.90
CA ILE A 77 26.98 -5.89 -24.73
C ILE A 77 26.51 -7.31 -24.47
N VAL A 78 25.22 -7.48 -24.18
CA VAL A 78 24.54 -8.77 -24.18
C VAL A 78 23.72 -8.86 -25.46
N ALA A 79 24.33 -9.48 -26.47
CA ALA A 79 23.76 -9.60 -27.81
C ALA A 79 22.79 -10.79 -27.87
N THR A 80 21.53 -10.49 -28.15
CA THR A 80 20.46 -11.50 -28.29
C THR A 80 20.44 -12.19 -29.65
N ASP A 81 21.23 -11.71 -30.61
CA ASP A 81 21.43 -12.30 -31.94
C ASP A 81 22.88 -12.13 -32.43
N GLY A 82 23.18 -12.62 -33.64
CA GLY A 82 24.43 -12.34 -34.33
C GLY A 82 25.66 -13.15 -33.91
N GLY A 83 25.52 -14.13 -33.01
CA GLY A 83 26.60 -15.03 -32.58
C GLY A 83 26.10 -16.32 -31.93
N GLU A 84 27.03 -17.16 -31.48
CA GLU A 84 26.73 -18.43 -30.81
C GLU A 84 26.41 -18.20 -29.31
N PRO A 85 25.21 -18.59 -28.83
CA PRO A 85 24.84 -18.41 -27.42
C PRO A 85 25.85 -19.00 -26.44
N GLY A 86 26.13 -18.27 -25.36
CA GLY A 86 27.10 -18.64 -24.32
C GLY A 86 28.56 -18.27 -24.63
N LYS A 87 28.86 -17.84 -25.87
CA LYS A 87 30.19 -17.36 -26.27
C LYS A 87 30.37 -15.87 -25.99
N THR A 88 31.62 -15.47 -25.84
CA THR A 88 32.02 -14.07 -25.67
C THR A 88 33.03 -13.72 -26.74
N GLU A 89 32.84 -12.58 -27.40
CA GLU A 89 33.77 -11.98 -28.35
C GLU A 89 34.17 -10.59 -27.87
N VAL A 90 35.25 -10.04 -28.42
CA VAL A 90 35.65 -8.64 -28.20
C VAL A 90 35.49 -7.91 -29.53
N ARG A 91 34.83 -6.74 -29.50
CA ARG A 91 34.64 -5.89 -30.69
C ARG A 91 35.13 -4.48 -30.44
N GLU A 92 35.75 -3.90 -31.47
CA GLU A 92 36.19 -2.51 -31.45
C GLU A 92 35.04 -1.58 -31.85
N VAL A 93 34.67 -0.66 -30.96
CA VAL A 93 33.60 0.33 -31.17
C VAL A 93 34.09 1.69 -30.70
N ALA A 94 34.09 2.69 -31.59
CA ALA A 94 34.58 4.04 -31.32
C ALA A 94 35.99 4.07 -30.66
N GLY A 95 36.87 3.13 -31.02
CA GLY A 95 38.23 3.01 -30.46
C GLY A 95 38.32 2.35 -29.09
N ARG A 96 37.25 1.68 -28.63
CA ARG A 96 37.20 0.90 -27.39
C ARG A 96 36.97 -0.58 -27.68
N SER A 97 37.67 -1.45 -26.95
CA SER A 97 37.42 -2.89 -26.95
C SER A 97 36.25 -3.24 -26.03
N LEU A 98 35.10 -3.57 -26.61
CA LEU A 98 33.89 -3.93 -25.87
C LEU A 98 33.70 -5.47 -25.85
N PRO A 99 33.48 -6.07 -24.68
CA PRO A 99 33.04 -7.46 -24.61
C PRO A 99 31.59 -7.59 -25.11
N VAL A 100 31.36 -8.54 -25.99
CA VAL A 100 30.06 -8.92 -26.54
C VAL A 100 29.78 -10.35 -26.12
N VAL A 101 28.77 -10.53 -25.28
CA VAL A 101 28.32 -11.84 -24.78
C VAL A 101 27.06 -12.20 -25.52
N PHE A 102 27.06 -13.35 -26.19
CA PHE A 102 25.91 -13.80 -26.97
C PHE A 102 24.99 -14.66 -26.13
N GLY A 103 23.69 -14.38 -26.19
CA GLY A 103 22.66 -15.12 -25.48
C GLY A 103 21.52 -14.20 -25.03
N LYS A 104 20.34 -14.78 -24.91
CA LYS A 104 19.19 -14.11 -24.30
C LYS A 104 19.29 -14.27 -22.78
N PRO A 105 19.24 -13.18 -21.98
CA PRO A 105 19.13 -13.30 -20.53
C PRO A 105 17.90 -14.10 -20.11
N GLU A 106 18.05 -14.97 -19.12
CA GLU A 106 16.93 -15.66 -18.46
C GLU A 106 16.27 -14.75 -17.43
N ALA A 107 17.08 -13.95 -16.72
CA ALA A 107 16.61 -13.00 -15.73
C ALA A 107 17.53 -11.78 -15.64
N VAL A 108 16.93 -10.63 -15.32
CA VAL A 108 17.63 -9.42 -14.90
C VAL A 108 16.96 -8.95 -13.61
N GLU A 109 17.74 -8.85 -12.54
CA GLU A 109 17.26 -8.46 -11.22
C GLU A 109 18.20 -7.42 -10.60
N GLY A 110 17.66 -6.59 -9.71
CA GLY A 110 18.44 -5.60 -8.97
C GLY A 110 18.04 -4.18 -9.27
N PHE A 111 18.96 -3.26 -9.02
CA PHE A 111 18.78 -1.81 -9.07
C PHE A 111 20.13 -1.14 -9.34
N LEU A 112 20.12 0.18 -9.50
CA LEU A 112 21.30 1.01 -9.77
C LEU A 112 22.48 0.64 -8.86
N GLY A 113 23.58 0.20 -9.48
CA GLY A 113 24.80 -0.23 -8.81
C GLY A 113 24.89 -1.72 -8.48
N GLN A 114 23.78 -2.46 -8.59
CA GLN A 114 23.68 -3.87 -8.19
C GLN A 114 22.73 -4.68 -9.08
N PHE A 115 22.84 -4.57 -10.40
CA PHE A 115 22.15 -5.48 -11.31
C PHE A 115 22.89 -6.82 -11.46
N SER A 116 22.11 -7.90 -11.40
CA SER A 116 22.50 -9.25 -11.79
C SER A 116 21.83 -9.60 -13.12
N ILE A 117 22.61 -10.12 -14.07
CA ILE A 117 22.13 -10.59 -15.38
C ILE A 117 22.47 -12.07 -15.47
N THR A 118 21.45 -12.92 -15.52
CA THR A 118 21.61 -14.38 -15.58
C THR A 118 21.52 -14.88 -17.02
N LEU A 119 22.53 -15.64 -17.44
CA LEU A 119 22.64 -16.23 -18.78
C LEU A 119 22.97 -17.72 -18.69
N VAL A 120 22.54 -18.50 -19.69
CA VAL A 120 22.96 -19.90 -19.83
C VAL A 120 24.28 -19.96 -20.61
N ARG A 121 25.32 -20.53 -20.00
CA ARG A 121 26.62 -20.80 -20.63
C ARG A 121 27.00 -22.25 -20.44
N ASP A 122 27.30 -22.94 -21.54
CA ASP A 122 27.67 -24.37 -21.54
C ASP A 122 26.69 -25.27 -20.75
N GLY A 123 25.39 -24.92 -20.77
CA GLY A 123 24.32 -25.66 -20.09
C GLY A 123 24.15 -25.34 -18.60
N ALA A 124 24.86 -24.35 -18.06
CA ALA A 124 24.70 -23.88 -16.68
C ALA A 124 24.26 -22.41 -16.64
N GLU A 125 23.44 -22.05 -15.64
CA GLU A 125 23.11 -20.65 -15.36
C GLU A 125 24.29 -19.96 -14.68
N VAL A 126 24.65 -18.78 -15.19
CA VAL A 126 25.78 -18.00 -14.71
C VAL A 126 25.40 -16.52 -14.62
N ASP A 127 25.74 -15.90 -13.49
CA ASP A 127 25.71 -14.45 -13.34
C ASP A 127 26.82 -13.81 -14.18
N LEU A 128 26.44 -12.88 -15.05
CA LEU A 128 27.33 -12.28 -16.02
C LEU A 128 28.46 -11.48 -15.38
N ALA A 129 28.16 -10.71 -14.34
CA ALA A 129 29.15 -9.85 -13.71
C ALA A 129 30.25 -10.68 -13.04
N LYS A 130 29.87 -11.79 -12.40
CA LYS A 130 30.80 -12.77 -11.83
C LYS A 130 31.61 -13.49 -12.90
N ALA A 131 30.96 -13.96 -13.97
CA ALA A 131 31.63 -14.65 -15.06
C ALA A 131 32.69 -13.80 -15.76
N MET A 132 32.43 -12.49 -15.85
CA MET A 132 33.30 -11.51 -16.49
C MET A 132 34.27 -10.83 -15.53
N GLN A 133 34.21 -11.14 -14.22
CA GLN A 133 35.03 -10.52 -13.18
C GLN A 133 34.93 -8.99 -13.20
N LEU A 134 33.70 -8.48 -13.35
CA LEU A 134 33.45 -7.04 -13.34
C LEU A 134 33.80 -6.44 -11.96
N PRO A 135 34.24 -5.16 -11.90
CA PRO A 135 34.43 -4.47 -10.64
C PRO A 135 33.17 -4.53 -9.76
N GLY A 136 33.34 -4.93 -8.51
CA GLY A 136 32.20 -5.06 -7.58
C GLY A 136 31.28 -6.26 -7.83
N GLU A 137 31.59 -7.13 -8.80
CA GLU A 137 30.78 -8.28 -9.20
C GLU A 137 29.31 -7.92 -9.54
N ALA A 138 29.06 -6.70 -10.03
CA ALA A 138 27.74 -6.24 -10.43
C ALA A 138 27.79 -5.41 -11.72
N VAL A 139 26.64 -5.29 -12.37
CA VAL A 139 26.39 -4.27 -13.39
C VAL A 139 25.73 -3.08 -12.71
N ASP A 140 26.18 -1.86 -12.99
CA ASP A 140 25.62 -0.67 -12.35
C ASP A 140 24.31 -0.22 -13.02
N ILE A 141 24.28 -0.28 -14.36
CA ILE A 141 23.21 0.29 -15.19
C ILE A 141 22.85 -0.72 -16.30
N VAL A 142 21.57 -0.87 -16.59
CA VAL A 142 21.09 -1.72 -17.69
C VAL A 142 20.30 -0.89 -18.69
N LEU A 143 20.67 -1.01 -19.97
CA LEU A 143 19.92 -0.48 -21.10
C LEU A 143 19.40 -1.65 -21.95
N ASP A 144 18.11 -1.92 -21.83
CA ASP A 144 17.40 -2.98 -22.51
C ASP A 144 16.74 -2.47 -23.81
N LEU A 145 17.34 -2.83 -24.94
CA LEU A 145 16.90 -2.45 -26.28
C LEU A 145 15.90 -3.44 -26.89
N LEU A 146 15.41 -4.42 -26.11
CA LEU A 146 14.37 -5.33 -26.57
C LEU A 146 13.04 -4.58 -26.75
N ARG A 147 12.20 -5.08 -27.66
CA ARG A 147 10.84 -4.56 -27.86
C ARG A 147 9.93 -4.88 -26.68
N GLU A 148 10.11 -6.06 -26.10
CA GLU A 148 9.48 -6.48 -24.87
C GLU A 148 10.57 -6.47 -23.79
N PRO A 149 10.49 -5.56 -22.81
CA PRO A 149 11.48 -5.47 -21.75
C PRO A 149 11.55 -6.74 -20.91
N LEU A 150 12.74 -7.05 -20.40
CA LEU A 150 12.96 -8.19 -19.49
C LEU A 150 12.30 -7.97 -18.12
N ILE A 151 12.29 -6.73 -17.62
CA ILE A 151 11.57 -6.34 -16.41
C ILE A 151 10.24 -5.68 -16.81
N GLN A 152 9.12 -6.22 -16.29
CA GLN A 152 7.76 -5.83 -16.70
C GLN A 152 6.97 -5.08 -15.62
N SER A 153 7.62 -4.63 -14.54
CA SER A 153 6.98 -3.82 -13.52
C SER A 153 6.48 -2.50 -14.12
N GLU A 154 5.36 -1.96 -13.61
CA GLU A 154 4.80 -0.68 -14.08
C GLU A 154 5.79 0.47 -13.91
N ILE A 155 6.63 0.36 -12.87
CA ILE A 155 7.73 1.26 -12.57
C ILE A 155 9.03 0.45 -12.56
N LEU A 156 9.93 0.78 -13.48
CA LEU A 156 11.21 0.08 -13.66
C LEU A 156 12.20 0.41 -12.52
N PRO A 157 13.07 -0.53 -12.13
CA PRO A 157 14.11 -0.26 -11.13
C PRO A 157 14.98 0.95 -11.48
N PRO A 158 15.48 1.71 -10.48
CA PRO A 158 16.43 2.78 -10.76
C PRO A 158 17.64 2.22 -11.51
N GLY A 159 18.08 2.89 -12.58
CA GLY A 159 19.21 2.42 -13.40
C GLY A 159 18.87 1.35 -14.44
N TYR A 160 17.60 0.94 -14.57
CA TYR A 160 17.12 0.09 -15.66
C TYR A 160 16.32 0.93 -16.67
N PHE A 161 16.73 0.92 -17.94
CA PHE A 161 16.09 1.67 -19.01
C PHE A 161 15.63 0.72 -20.10
N ALA A 162 14.37 0.85 -20.53
CA ALA A 162 13.78 0.00 -21.57
C ALA A 162 12.98 0.81 -22.60
N PRO A 163 13.64 1.49 -23.54
CA PRO A 163 12.98 2.35 -24.52
C PRO A 163 12.04 1.62 -25.49
N SER A 164 12.07 0.28 -25.56
CA SER A 164 11.07 -0.52 -26.29
C SER A 164 10.87 -0.12 -27.77
N ALA A 165 11.98 0.22 -28.44
CA ALA A 165 12.04 0.74 -29.81
C ALA A 165 11.48 2.16 -30.04
N ASP A 166 11.21 2.92 -28.97
CA ASP A 166 10.93 4.35 -29.04
C ASP A 166 12.23 5.17 -29.09
N SER A 167 12.40 5.97 -30.15
CA SER A 167 13.62 6.75 -30.38
C SER A 167 13.79 7.91 -29.42
N GLU A 168 12.70 8.53 -28.97
CA GLU A 168 12.74 9.64 -28.01
C GLU A 168 13.11 9.11 -26.62
N ALA A 169 12.48 8.01 -26.21
CA ALA A 169 12.82 7.31 -24.97
C ALA A 169 14.27 6.79 -24.98
N LEU A 170 14.77 6.31 -26.13
CA LEU A 170 16.17 5.88 -26.26
C LEU A 170 17.14 7.05 -26.08
N GLY A 171 16.85 8.21 -26.69
CA GLY A 171 17.64 9.42 -26.50
C GLY A 171 17.69 9.84 -25.03
N ALA A 172 16.52 9.91 -24.39
CA ALA A 172 16.41 10.23 -22.97
C ALA A 172 17.14 9.22 -22.06
N ALA A 173 17.08 7.93 -22.38
CA ALA A 173 17.81 6.89 -21.67
C ALA A 173 19.33 7.06 -21.81
N CYS A 174 19.83 7.32 -23.02
CA CYS A 174 21.26 7.58 -23.26
C CYS A 174 21.76 8.81 -22.49
N ASP A 175 20.97 9.88 -22.42
CA ASP A 175 21.31 11.08 -21.63
C ASP A 175 21.32 10.75 -20.12
N ALA A 176 20.32 10.03 -19.63
CA ALA A 176 20.23 9.65 -18.23
C ALA A 176 21.39 8.75 -17.78
N VAL A 177 21.74 7.73 -18.56
CA VAL A 177 22.84 6.79 -18.29
C VAL A 177 24.16 7.51 -18.02
N GLN A 178 24.46 8.59 -18.77
CA GLN A 178 25.69 9.37 -18.61
C GLN A 178 25.76 10.12 -17.25
N THR A 179 24.62 10.36 -16.62
CA THR A 179 24.53 11.05 -15.31
C THR A 179 24.56 10.10 -14.12
N LEU A 180 24.46 8.78 -14.35
CA LEU A 180 24.29 7.77 -13.30
C LEU A 180 25.61 7.22 -12.74
N LYS A 181 26.68 8.02 -12.76
CA LYS A 181 27.95 7.69 -12.10
C LYS A 181 28.10 8.48 -10.80
N GLY A 182 28.35 7.78 -9.69
CA GLY A 182 28.58 8.39 -8.39
C GLY A 182 27.71 7.81 -7.28
N GLN A 183 27.47 8.64 -6.27
CA GLN A 183 26.62 8.32 -5.12
C GLN A 183 25.30 9.06 -5.23
N PHE A 184 24.20 8.34 -5.03
CA PHE A 184 22.85 8.88 -5.08
C PHE A 184 22.12 8.52 -3.82
N GLU A 185 21.18 9.35 -3.40
CA GLU A 185 20.37 9.08 -2.22
C GLU A 185 18.92 9.43 -2.50
N LYS A 186 18.02 8.64 -1.93
CA LYS A 186 16.59 8.97 -1.88
C LYS A 186 16.04 8.71 -0.49
N PRO A 187 14.93 9.37 -0.11
CA PRO A 187 14.25 9.04 1.13
C PRO A 187 13.84 7.57 1.20
N GLN A 188 13.93 6.98 2.40
CA GLN A 188 13.23 5.76 2.70
C GLN A 188 11.75 6.10 2.90
N TYR A 189 10.97 5.92 1.84
CA TYR A 189 9.57 6.33 1.79
C TYR A 189 8.61 5.46 2.61
N VAL A 190 8.93 4.18 2.82
CA VAL A 190 8.01 3.23 3.45
C VAL A 190 8.70 2.52 4.62
N ARG A 191 7.97 2.38 5.73
CA ARG A 191 8.36 1.59 6.90
C ARG A 191 7.39 0.44 7.10
N TYR A 192 7.92 -0.71 7.51
CA TYR A 192 7.15 -1.92 7.76
C TYR A 192 7.21 -2.31 9.25
N ASP A 193 6.04 -2.47 9.86
CA ASP A 193 5.83 -3.00 11.19
C ASP A 193 5.19 -4.41 11.10
N PRO A 194 5.95 -5.49 11.34
CA PRO A 194 5.45 -6.85 11.25
C PRO A 194 4.47 -7.21 12.37
N ASP A 195 4.48 -6.53 13.52
CA ASP A 195 3.70 -6.92 14.70
C ASP A 195 2.20 -6.67 14.51
N ILE A 196 1.85 -5.70 13.66
CA ILE A 196 0.47 -5.38 13.30
C ILE A 196 0.14 -5.80 11.86
N CYS A 197 0.99 -6.60 11.21
CA CYS A 197 0.78 -7.03 9.83
C CYS A 197 -0.27 -8.15 9.76
N ALA A 198 -1.17 -8.07 8.78
CA ALA A 198 -2.18 -9.10 8.52
C ALA A 198 -1.85 -10.02 7.35
N HIS A 199 -0.59 -10.07 6.91
CA HIS A 199 -0.17 -10.85 5.74
C HIS A 199 -0.26 -12.35 5.98
N GLY A 200 0.13 -12.82 7.16
CA GLY A 200 0.01 -14.22 7.53
C GLY A 200 0.18 -14.44 9.02
N ALA A 201 -0.31 -15.58 9.48
CA ALA A 201 -0.12 -16.07 10.84
C ALA A 201 -0.26 -17.60 10.88
N ARG A 202 0.68 -18.29 11.54
CA ARG A 202 0.62 -19.74 11.80
C ARG A 202 0.44 -20.60 10.53
N GLY A 203 1.16 -20.26 9.47
CA GLY A 203 1.17 -20.95 8.17
C GLY A 203 0.00 -20.58 7.26
N ILE A 204 -0.84 -19.64 7.66
CA ILE A 204 -2.02 -19.20 6.89
C ILE A 204 -1.74 -17.83 6.30
N ASN A 205 -1.82 -17.74 4.96
CA ASN A 205 -1.75 -16.47 4.25
C ASN A 205 -3.10 -15.73 4.34
N GLY A 206 -3.02 -14.42 4.55
CA GLY A 206 -4.14 -13.50 4.72
C GLY A 206 -4.08 -12.33 3.73
N CYS A 207 -3.88 -11.13 4.26
CA CYS A 207 -3.96 -9.88 3.48
C CYS A 207 -2.80 -9.73 2.49
N ARG A 208 -3.11 -9.44 1.22
CA ARG A 208 -2.11 -9.18 0.16
C ARG A 208 -2.16 -7.77 -0.45
N ARG A 209 -3.02 -6.89 0.09
CA ARG A 209 -3.33 -5.58 -0.52
C ARG A 209 -2.12 -4.73 -0.87
N CYS A 210 -1.02 -4.80 -0.11
CA CYS A 210 0.18 -4.02 -0.39
C CYS A 210 1.00 -4.57 -1.57
N LEU A 211 1.06 -5.89 -1.70
CA LEU A 211 1.70 -6.59 -2.82
C LEU A 211 0.95 -6.30 -4.11
N ASP A 212 -0.38 -6.36 -4.06
CA ASP A 212 -1.24 -6.22 -5.25
C ASP A 212 -1.33 -4.78 -5.79
N VAL A 213 -0.77 -3.78 -5.09
CA VAL A 213 -0.83 -2.35 -5.48
C VAL A 213 0.55 -1.71 -5.65
N CYS A 214 1.63 -2.49 -5.54
CA CYS A 214 2.99 -1.97 -5.68
C CYS A 214 3.37 -1.94 -7.16
N PRO A 215 3.51 -0.77 -7.81
CA PRO A 215 3.86 -0.72 -9.23
C PRO A 215 5.34 -1.07 -9.52
N ALA A 216 6.20 -1.04 -8.50
CA ALA A 216 7.64 -1.25 -8.63
C ALA A 216 8.09 -2.65 -8.19
N ASP A 217 7.15 -3.54 -7.84
CA ASP A 217 7.42 -4.88 -7.28
C ASP A 217 8.42 -4.89 -6.11
N ALA A 218 8.49 -3.79 -5.36
CA ALA A 218 9.38 -3.62 -4.22
C ALA A 218 8.94 -4.43 -2.97
N LEU A 219 7.83 -5.16 -3.05
CA LEU A 219 7.24 -5.92 -1.95
C LEU A 219 7.15 -7.39 -2.34
N THR A 220 7.68 -8.27 -1.48
CA THR A 220 7.62 -9.72 -1.68
C THR A 220 7.14 -10.45 -0.43
N THR A 221 6.66 -11.68 -0.58
CA THR A 221 6.28 -12.54 0.54
C THR A 221 7.51 -13.28 1.06
N LEU A 222 7.77 -13.19 2.37
CA LEU A 222 8.81 -13.94 3.07
C LEU A 222 8.18 -14.73 4.23
N GLY A 223 7.72 -15.94 3.93
CA GLY A 223 6.95 -16.76 4.87
C GLY A 223 5.61 -16.10 5.21
N GLU A 224 5.37 -15.81 6.49
CA GLU A 224 4.15 -15.14 6.98
C GLU A 224 4.26 -13.61 6.99
N ARG A 225 5.41 -13.07 6.58
CA ARG A 225 5.71 -11.63 6.55
C ARG A 225 5.89 -11.14 5.12
N ILE A 226 5.92 -9.84 4.98
CA ILE A 226 6.37 -9.20 3.74
C ILE A 226 7.81 -8.71 3.91
N SER A 227 8.54 -8.62 2.80
CA SER A 227 9.81 -7.90 2.72
C SER A 227 9.61 -6.64 1.88
N VAL A 228 10.32 -5.57 2.23
CA VAL A 228 10.35 -4.31 1.48
C VAL A 228 11.76 -4.11 0.95
N GLU A 229 11.93 -4.19 -0.36
CA GLU A 229 13.19 -3.81 -1.00
C GLU A 229 13.23 -2.29 -1.16
N THR A 230 13.94 -1.62 -0.27
CA THR A 230 13.94 -0.17 -0.20
C THR A 230 14.60 0.50 -1.41
N HIS A 231 15.50 -0.19 -2.11
CA HIS A 231 16.13 0.34 -3.33
C HIS A 231 15.14 0.39 -4.52
N LEU A 232 14.25 -0.61 -4.63
CA LEU A 232 13.19 -0.66 -5.64
C LEU A 232 11.99 0.26 -5.30
N CYS A 233 11.81 0.65 -4.03
CA CYS A 233 10.68 1.48 -3.63
C CYS A 233 10.79 2.93 -4.14
N HIS A 234 9.96 3.33 -5.10
CA HIS A 234 9.94 4.70 -5.64
C HIS A 234 9.03 5.68 -4.88
N GLY A 235 8.56 5.33 -3.67
CA GLY A 235 7.72 6.25 -2.89
C GLY A 235 6.28 6.44 -3.41
N MET A 236 5.78 5.56 -4.25
CA MET A 236 4.41 5.65 -4.82
C MET A 236 3.29 5.64 -3.76
N GLY A 237 3.56 5.18 -2.54
CA GLY A 237 2.68 5.30 -1.37
C GLY A 237 1.42 4.44 -1.35
N SER A 238 1.01 3.84 -2.48
CA SER A 238 -0.19 3.01 -2.63
C SER A 238 -0.27 1.86 -1.63
N CYS A 239 0.88 1.27 -1.27
CA CYS A 239 0.95 0.19 -0.28
C CYS A 239 0.63 0.67 1.14
N SER A 240 1.05 1.88 1.52
CA SER A 240 0.74 2.51 2.82
C SER A 240 -0.74 2.91 2.89
N SER A 241 -1.29 3.50 1.83
CA SER A 241 -2.72 3.85 1.77
C SER A 241 -3.62 2.60 1.71
N ALA A 242 -3.21 1.53 1.03
CA ALA A 242 -3.97 0.28 0.99
C ALA A 242 -3.82 -0.58 2.27
N CYS A 243 -2.75 -0.40 3.05
CA CYS A 243 -2.51 -1.20 4.26
C CYS A 243 -3.55 -0.91 5.35
N PRO A 244 -4.41 -1.87 5.73
CA PRO A 244 -5.54 -1.58 6.60
C PRO A 244 -5.17 -1.46 8.07
N THR A 245 -4.14 -2.18 8.51
CA THR A 245 -3.66 -2.13 9.90
C THR A 245 -2.75 -0.93 10.15
N GLY A 246 -2.15 -0.37 9.09
CA GLY A 246 -1.08 0.61 9.20
C GLY A 246 0.32 -0.02 9.35
N ALA A 247 0.44 -1.34 9.13
CA ALA A 247 1.74 -2.05 9.12
C ALA A 247 2.72 -1.49 8.09
N LEU A 248 2.24 -0.95 6.98
CA LEU A 248 3.05 -0.12 6.09
C LEU A 248 2.67 1.34 6.30
N SER A 249 3.65 2.16 6.64
CA SER A 249 3.49 3.61 6.82
C SER A 249 4.38 4.39 5.86
N TYR A 250 3.84 5.50 5.35
CA TYR A 250 4.59 6.44 4.53
C TYR A 250 5.41 7.36 5.44
N ALA A 251 6.72 7.37 5.24
CA ALA A 251 7.68 7.95 6.16
C ALA A 251 8.07 9.39 5.80
N TYR A 252 7.91 9.81 4.53
CA TYR A 252 8.33 11.13 4.09
C TYR A 252 7.54 11.67 2.88
N PRO A 253 6.82 12.80 3.04
CA PRO A 253 6.40 13.35 4.33
C PRO A 253 5.54 12.34 5.09
N ASN A 254 5.72 12.23 6.40
CA ASN A 254 4.90 11.30 7.18
C ASN A 254 3.45 11.80 7.29
N ARG A 255 2.57 10.90 7.72
CA ARG A 255 1.13 11.18 7.86
C ARG A 255 0.84 12.32 8.84
N VAL A 256 1.59 12.42 9.94
CA VAL A 256 1.41 13.49 10.93
C VAL A 256 1.65 14.86 10.29
N ASP A 257 2.74 14.99 9.53
CA ASP A 257 3.11 16.23 8.85
C ASP A 257 2.07 16.59 7.79
N THR A 258 1.67 15.65 6.93
CA THR A 258 0.65 15.87 5.90
C THR A 258 -0.67 16.35 6.52
N LEU A 259 -1.16 15.68 7.57
CA LEU A 259 -2.42 16.05 8.24
C LEU A 259 -2.34 17.41 8.93
N ASN A 260 -1.22 17.71 9.62
CA ASN A 260 -1.05 19.01 10.28
C ASN A 260 -0.97 20.16 9.27
N ARG A 261 -0.29 19.96 8.14
CA ARG A 261 -0.20 20.96 7.09
C ARG A 261 -1.57 21.17 6.42
N LEU A 262 -2.27 20.09 6.05
CA LEU A 262 -3.63 20.14 5.50
C LEU A 262 -4.61 20.85 6.44
N ARG A 263 -4.62 20.49 7.73
CA ARG A 263 -5.50 21.10 8.74
C ARG A 263 -5.31 22.61 8.80
N ARG A 264 -4.05 23.06 8.86
CA ARG A 264 -3.70 24.49 8.91
C ARG A 264 -4.13 25.21 7.63
N THR A 265 -3.85 24.62 6.46
CA THR A 265 -4.27 25.18 5.16
C THR A 265 -5.78 25.33 5.08
N ILE A 266 -6.55 24.27 5.35
CA ILE A 266 -8.01 24.30 5.28
C ILE A 266 -8.59 25.29 6.30
N THR A 267 -8.05 25.30 7.53
CA THR A 267 -8.49 26.22 8.59
C THR A 267 -8.26 27.68 8.19
N GLU A 268 -7.09 28.01 7.66
CA GLU A 268 -6.74 29.37 7.25
C GLU A 268 -7.62 29.84 6.08
N PHE A 269 -7.84 28.97 5.08
CA PHE A 269 -8.73 29.30 3.96
C PHE A 269 -10.15 29.60 4.45
N ARG A 270 -10.71 28.75 5.32
CA ARG A 270 -12.04 28.95 5.90
C ARG A 270 -12.12 30.23 6.73
N ALA A 271 -11.08 30.54 7.52
CA ALA A 271 -11.04 31.74 8.34
C ALA A 271 -11.13 33.02 7.47
N LYS A 272 -10.41 33.06 6.35
CA LYS A 272 -10.40 34.22 5.44
C LYS A 272 -11.64 34.35 4.56
N THR A 273 -12.25 33.24 4.17
CA THR A 273 -13.29 33.22 3.12
C THR A 273 -14.69 32.92 3.65
N GLN A 274 -14.78 32.32 4.84
CA GLN A 274 -16.01 31.69 5.37
C GLN A 274 -16.58 30.59 4.44
N GLN A 275 -15.79 30.09 3.49
CA GLN A 275 -16.17 29.05 2.53
C GLN A 275 -15.39 27.76 2.77
N ALA A 276 -16.03 26.63 2.45
CA ALA A 276 -15.37 25.33 2.45
C ALA A 276 -14.54 25.16 1.16
N PRO A 277 -13.21 24.91 1.24
CA PRO A 277 -12.42 24.67 0.05
C PRO A 277 -12.66 23.28 -0.52
N GLU A 278 -12.41 23.11 -1.81
CA GLU A 278 -12.14 21.80 -2.42
C GLU A 278 -10.64 21.52 -2.32
N VAL A 279 -10.22 20.26 -2.16
CA VAL A 279 -8.79 19.90 -2.15
C VAL A 279 -8.48 18.99 -3.33
N ALA A 280 -7.48 19.36 -4.13
CA ALA A 280 -7.05 18.62 -5.30
C ALA A 280 -5.66 18.01 -5.07
N PHE A 281 -5.58 16.71 -4.83
CA PHE A 281 -4.32 15.98 -4.74
C PHE A 281 -3.77 15.69 -6.14
N PHE A 282 -2.49 15.95 -6.33
CA PHE A 282 -1.74 15.60 -7.53
C PHE A 282 -0.33 15.17 -7.16
N GLY A 283 0.31 14.35 -7.98
CA GLY A 283 1.67 13.86 -7.74
C GLY A 283 2.37 13.48 -9.04
N GLY A 284 3.49 12.78 -8.90
CA GLY A 284 4.37 12.34 -9.99
C GLY A 284 5.79 12.86 -9.82
N GLU A 285 6.78 12.12 -10.32
CA GLU A 285 8.14 12.62 -10.51
C GLU A 285 8.24 13.36 -11.85
N GLY A 286 8.96 14.48 -11.90
CA GLY A 286 9.29 15.17 -13.16
C GLY A 286 8.37 16.33 -13.57
N ASP A 287 8.21 16.53 -14.87
CA ASP A 287 7.47 17.65 -15.46
C ASP A 287 5.96 17.49 -15.21
N PHE A 288 5.44 18.30 -14.28
CA PHE A 288 4.02 18.37 -13.95
C PHE A 288 3.17 18.97 -15.07
N ALA A 289 3.68 19.16 -16.29
CA ALA A 289 3.01 19.83 -17.41
C ALA A 289 1.53 19.47 -17.57
N GLU A 290 1.18 18.17 -17.55
CA GLU A 290 -0.22 17.72 -17.66
C GLU A 290 -1.08 18.27 -16.51
N ALA A 291 -0.66 18.03 -15.27
CA ALA A 291 -1.37 18.50 -14.08
C ALA A 291 -1.36 20.04 -13.99
N ALA A 292 -0.21 20.69 -14.22
CA ALA A 292 -0.01 22.13 -14.16
C ALA A 292 -0.89 22.87 -15.16
N ASN A 293 -1.06 22.35 -16.39
CA ASN A 293 -1.96 22.93 -17.38
C ASN A 293 -3.42 22.94 -16.91
N LEU A 294 -3.91 21.85 -16.32
CA LEU A 294 -5.24 21.81 -15.71
C LEU A 294 -5.30 22.71 -14.45
N LEU A 295 -4.33 22.58 -13.56
CA LEU A 295 -4.25 23.27 -12.27
C LEU A 295 -4.13 24.79 -12.41
N SER A 296 -3.56 25.29 -13.49
CA SER A 296 -3.51 26.73 -13.80
C SER A 296 -4.89 27.34 -14.08
N ARG A 297 -5.91 26.53 -14.38
CA ARG A 297 -7.26 26.95 -14.76
C ARG A 297 -8.32 26.62 -13.70
N ILE A 298 -7.91 26.16 -12.51
CA ILE A 298 -8.83 25.70 -11.48
C ILE A 298 -9.51 26.87 -10.75
N PRO A 299 -10.76 26.69 -10.30
CA PRO A 299 -11.43 27.69 -9.47
C PRO A 299 -10.62 28.07 -8.23
N ASP A 300 -10.73 29.32 -7.78
CA ASP A 300 -9.96 29.83 -6.64
C ASP A 300 -10.33 29.18 -5.30
N GLN A 301 -11.50 28.53 -5.21
CA GLN A 301 -11.88 27.73 -4.03
C GLN A 301 -11.19 26.35 -3.94
N VAL A 302 -10.46 25.95 -4.99
CA VAL A 302 -9.72 24.68 -5.03
C VAL A 302 -8.31 24.90 -4.52
N ILE A 303 -7.94 24.18 -3.47
CA ILE A 303 -6.59 24.12 -2.93
C ILE A 303 -5.85 22.94 -3.57
N PRO A 304 -4.89 23.19 -4.48
CA PRO A 304 -4.05 22.13 -5.01
C PRO A 304 -3.05 21.67 -3.94
N TRP A 305 -2.86 20.36 -3.84
CA TRP A 305 -2.03 19.72 -2.85
C TRP A 305 -1.07 18.73 -3.51
N ARG A 306 0.21 19.11 -3.58
CA ARG A 306 1.25 18.26 -4.15
C ARG A 306 1.59 17.10 -3.20
N CYS A 307 1.68 15.91 -3.78
CA CYS A 307 2.22 14.70 -3.19
C CYS A 307 3.42 14.21 -4.01
N GLU A 308 4.22 13.29 -3.45
CA GLU A 308 5.20 12.55 -4.24
C GLU A 308 4.49 11.75 -5.33
N GLU A 309 3.42 11.04 -4.96
CA GLU A 309 2.47 10.41 -5.87
C GLU A 309 1.08 10.40 -5.21
N VAL A 310 -0.01 10.37 -5.97
CA VAL A 310 -1.37 10.36 -5.41
C VAL A 310 -1.66 9.12 -4.56
N GLY A 311 -0.91 8.03 -4.75
CA GLY A 311 -1.01 6.85 -3.90
C GLY A 311 -0.63 7.10 -2.43
N THR A 312 0.07 8.19 -2.11
CA THR A 312 0.44 8.56 -0.74
C THR A 312 -0.74 9.11 0.07
N ALA A 313 -1.78 9.62 -0.61
CA ALA A 313 -2.98 10.16 0.03
C ALA A 313 -4.10 9.10 0.02
N GLY A 314 -4.36 8.47 1.16
CA GLY A 314 -5.40 7.45 1.31
C GLY A 314 -6.66 7.92 2.06
N PRO A 315 -7.58 6.99 2.36
CA PRO A 315 -8.81 7.23 3.10
C PRO A 315 -8.63 8.01 4.39
N GLU A 316 -7.54 7.77 5.13
CA GLU A 316 -7.28 8.48 6.37
C GLU A 316 -6.96 9.96 6.15
N ILE A 317 -6.30 10.30 5.05
CA ILE A 317 -6.00 11.69 4.68
C ILE A 317 -7.26 12.37 4.12
N TRP A 318 -7.99 11.68 3.24
CA TRP A 318 -9.20 12.24 2.61
C TRP A 318 -10.32 12.49 3.63
N LEU A 319 -10.63 11.50 4.48
CA LEU A 319 -11.63 11.67 5.53
C LEU A 319 -11.23 12.75 6.53
N SER A 320 -9.93 12.85 6.87
CA SER A 320 -9.44 13.93 7.72
C SER A 320 -9.56 15.30 7.08
N ALA A 321 -9.25 15.44 5.79
CA ALA A 321 -9.43 16.71 5.08
C ALA A 321 -10.89 17.17 5.08
N ILE A 322 -11.85 16.25 4.85
CA ILE A 322 -13.28 16.54 4.98
C ILE A 322 -13.65 16.89 6.43
N ALA A 323 -13.14 16.16 7.42
CA ALA A 323 -13.35 16.48 8.83
C ALA A 323 -12.78 17.87 9.22
N TYR A 324 -11.67 18.30 8.63
CA TYR A 324 -11.11 19.65 8.77
C TYR A 324 -11.93 20.72 8.04
N GLY A 325 -12.97 20.34 7.30
CA GLY A 325 -13.91 21.25 6.66
C GLY A 325 -13.66 21.50 5.18
N ALA A 326 -12.93 20.62 4.49
CA ALA A 326 -12.97 20.57 3.04
C ALA A 326 -14.35 20.09 2.56
N ARG A 327 -14.81 20.64 1.43
CA ARG A 327 -16.09 20.30 0.79
C ARG A 327 -16.01 18.98 0.01
N SER A 328 -14.88 18.75 -0.64
CA SER A 328 -14.64 17.59 -1.49
C SER A 328 -13.15 17.37 -1.71
N ILE A 329 -12.83 16.17 -2.18
CA ILE A 329 -11.49 15.75 -2.55
C ILE A 329 -11.48 15.31 -4.01
N THR A 330 -10.54 15.86 -4.77
CA THR A 330 -10.24 15.41 -6.14
C THR A 330 -8.83 14.83 -6.16
N VAL A 331 -8.66 13.63 -6.68
CA VAL A 331 -7.38 12.95 -6.87
C VAL A 331 -7.08 12.93 -8.36
N LEU A 332 -6.11 13.73 -8.80
CA LEU A 332 -5.74 13.84 -10.21
C LEU A 332 -4.81 12.70 -10.59
N VAL A 333 -5.21 11.88 -11.56
CA VAL A 333 -4.34 10.85 -12.17
C VAL A 333 -3.94 11.29 -13.57
N THR A 334 -2.67 11.13 -13.91
CA THR A 334 -2.08 11.56 -15.19
C THR A 334 -1.69 10.35 -16.02
N SER A 335 -1.14 10.59 -17.22
CA SER A 335 -0.54 9.52 -18.04
C SER A 335 0.63 8.81 -17.34
N GLN A 336 1.29 9.48 -16.38
CA GLN A 336 2.42 8.95 -15.62
C GLN A 336 2.01 8.20 -14.35
N THR A 337 0.76 8.33 -13.90
CA THR A 337 0.27 7.60 -12.73
C THR A 337 0.19 6.10 -13.05
N PRO A 338 0.88 5.22 -12.30
CA PRO A 338 0.84 3.78 -12.59
C PRO A 338 -0.60 3.21 -12.51
N PRO A 339 -0.99 2.29 -13.42
CA PRO A 339 -2.32 1.70 -13.44
C PRO A 339 -2.75 1.11 -12.08
N SER A 340 -1.86 0.40 -11.38
CA SER A 340 -2.12 -0.18 -10.06
C SER A 340 -2.47 0.89 -9.01
N VAL A 341 -1.81 2.05 -9.05
CA VAL A 341 -2.06 3.20 -8.16
C VAL A 341 -3.44 3.80 -8.47
N SER A 342 -3.77 4.02 -9.74
CA SER A 342 -5.07 4.56 -10.17
C SER A 342 -6.23 3.64 -9.78
N VAL A 343 -6.09 2.33 -10.00
CA VAL A 343 -7.09 1.32 -9.58
C VAL A 343 -7.27 1.31 -8.07
N SER A 344 -6.17 1.37 -7.32
CA SER A 344 -6.20 1.44 -5.86
C SER A 344 -6.90 2.70 -5.36
N ALA A 345 -6.59 3.87 -5.92
CA ALA A 345 -7.25 5.13 -5.58
C ALA A 345 -8.76 5.07 -5.85
N LYS A 346 -9.18 4.56 -7.01
CA LYS A 346 -10.60 4.39 -7.38
C LYS A 346 -11.33 3.45 -6.42
N ARG A 347 -10.68 2.36 -6.01
CA ARG A 347 -11.23 1.43 -5.00
C ARG A 347 -11.41 2.13 -3.66
N GLN A 348 -10.38 2.81 -3.16
CA GLN A 348 -10.42 3.52 -1.88
C GLN A 348 -11.44 4.68 -1.88
N ALA A 349 -11.59 5.40 -2.99
CA ALA A 349 -12.59 6.46 -3.13
C ALA A 349 -14.02 5.91 -3.02
N ARG A 350 -14.30 4.73 -3.59
CA ARG A 350 -15.60 4.04 -3.43
C ARG A 350 -15.88 3.67 -1.97
N GLU A 351 -14.87 3.19 -1.24
CA GLU A 351 -15.00 2.86 0.18
C GLU A 351 -15.29 4.10 1.02
N VAL A 352 -14.55 5.19 0.80
CA VAL A 352 -14.76 6.46 1.51
C VAL A 352 -16.10 7.08 1.18
N ASN A 353 -16.51 7.10 -0.08
CA ASN A 353 -17.81 7.61 -0.48
C ASN A 353 -18.96 6.79 0.11
N ALA A 354 -18.82 5.46 0.29
CA ALA A 354 -19.84 4.67 0.98
C ALA A 354 -20.01 5.10 2.45
N ILE A 355 -18.91 5.39 3.15
CA ILE A 355 -18.94 5.95 4.51
C ILE A 355 -19.62 7.32 4.51
N LEU A 356 -19.17 8.23 3.63
CA LEU A 356 -19.67 9.60 3.55
C LEU A 356 -21.16 9.65 3.16
N ALA A 357 -21.59 8.87 2.16
CA ALA A 357 -22.98 8.75 1.75
C ALA A 357 -23.87 8.23 2.89
N GLY A 358 -23.39 7.25 3.66
CA GLY A 358 -24.08 6.77 4.87
C GLY A 358 -24.28 7.86 5.93
N LEU A 359 -23.45 8.90 5.93
CA LEU A 359 -23.56 10.08 6.80
C LEU A 359 -24.29 11.26 6.15
N GLY A 360 -24.86 11.08 4.96
CA GLY A 360 -25.64 12.09 4.25
C GLY A 360 -24.83 13.06 3.40
N TRP A 361 -23.54 12.78 3.14
CA TRP A 361 -22.75 13.56 2.19
C TRP A 361 -23.12 13.23 0.73
N PRO A 362 -22.91 14.17 -0.21
CA PRO A 362 -23.13 13.90 -1.63
C PRO A 362 -22.33 12.71 -2.14
N GLU A 363 -22.90 12.03 -3.14
CA GLU A 363 -22.15 11.07 -3.94
C GLU A 363 -20.90 11.74 -4.55
N GLU A 364 -19.82 10.98 -4.72
CA GLU A 364 -18.55 11.45 -5.27
C GLU A 364 -17.88 12.62 -4.53
N THR A 365 -18.10 12.74 -3.20
CA THR A 365 -17.37 13.70 -2.36
C THR A 365 -15.84 13.49 -2.49
N VAL A 366 -15.39 12.25 -2.67
CA VAL A 366 -14.02 11.91 -3.09
C VAL A 366 -14.06 11.36 -4.51
N ARG A 367 -13.31 11.95 -5.44
CA ARG A 367 -13.25 11.53 -6.84
C ARG A 367 -11.83 11.33 -7.33
N VAL A 368 -11.67 10.38 -8.25
CA VAL A 368 -10.43 10.18 -8.99
C VAL A 368 -10.65 10.65 -10.41
N PHE A 369 -9.89 11.65 -10.84
CA PHE A 369 -10.10 12.39 -12.08
C PHE A 369 -8.91 12.18 -13.04
N PRO A 370 -9.12 11.50 -14.19
CA PRO A 370 -8.07 11.29 -15.18
C PRO A 370 -7.86 12.53 -16.05
N VAL A 371 -6.70 13.18 -15.90
CA VAL A 371 -6.38 14.44 -16.60
C VAL A 371 -6.24 14.23 -18.11
N ASN A 372 -5.71 13.09 -18.54
CA ASN A 372 -5.44 12.74 -19.93
C ASN A 372 -6.68 12.33 -20.73
N GLU A 373 -7.69 11.77 -20.09
CA GLU A 373 -8.93 11.34 -20.74
C GLU A 373 -9.89 12.53 -20.99
N GLU A 374 -9.74 13.62 -20.23
CA GLU A 374 -10.62 14.79 -20.29
C GLU A 374 -9.86 16.15 -20.31
N PRO A 375 -8.94 16.39 -21.27
CA PRO A 375 -8.01 17.55 -21.25
C PRO A 375 -8.69 18.93 -21.43
N ASP A 376 -9.87 18.95 -22.05
CA ASP A 376 -10.69 20.14 -22.31
C ASP A 376 -11.88 20.27 -21.35
N SER A 377 -12.04 19.33 -20.41
CA SER A 377 -13.12 19.40 -19.43
C SER A 377 -12.95 20.62 -18.53
N GLN A 378 -14.07 21.27 -18.23
CA GLN A 378 -14.09 22.24 -17.15
C GLN A 378 -13.83 21.51 -15.83
N TRP A 379 -13.17 22.18 -14.89
CA TRP A 379 -12.99 21.63 -13.54
C TRP A 379 -14.31 21.05 -13.04
N PRO A 380 -14.35 19.76 -12.64
CA PRO A 380 -15.60 19.06 -12.41
C PRO A 380 -16.32 19.70 -11.22
N ARG A 381 -17.35 20.51 -11.52
CA ARG A 381 -18.10 21.23 -10.49
C ARG A 381 -18.93 20.23 -9.67
N ILE A 382 -18.86 20.36 -8.35
CA ILE A 382 -19.81 19.68 -7.46
C ILE A 382 -20.95 20.66 -7.24
N ASP A 383 -22.01 20.52 -8.03
CA ASP A 383 -23.13 21.47 -8.05
C ASP A 383 -23.99 21.47 -6.78
N ARG A 384 -23.72 20.62 -5.78
CA ARG A 384 -24.45 20.63 -4.51
C ARG A 384 -23.57 20.27 -3.30
N VAL A 385 -23.29 21.24 -2.44
CA VAL A 385 -23.46 21.00 -0.99
C VAL A 385 -24.97 20.85 -0.78
N PRO A 386 -25.47 20.09 0.20
CA PRO A 386 -26.86 20.26 0.62
C PRO A 386 -27.21 21.75 0.67
N GLU A 387 -28.19 22.19 -0.13
CA GLU A 387 -28.74 23.54 -0.07
C GLU A 387 -29.24 23.76 1.36
N GLY A 388 -28.38 24.42 2.13
CA GLY A 388 -28.35 24.41 3.59
C GLY A 388 -27.05 25.04 4.09
N GLU A 389 -26.59 26.10 3.41
CA GLU A 389 -25.36 26.84 3.68
C GLU A 389 -25.44 27.69 4.97
N SER A 390 -26.02 27.16 6.05
CA SER A 390 -26.03 27.87 7.35
C SER A 390 -26.04 27.01 8.63
N SER A 391 -26.07 25.67 8.59
CA SER A 391 -26.36 24.88 9.82
C SER A 391 -25.15 24.12 10.39
N GLY A 392 -24.15 24.83 10.94
CA GLY A 392 -23.43 24.34 12.12
C GLY A 392 -22.29 23.31 11.99
N PHE A 393 -21.79 22.96 10.80
CA PHE A 393 -20.61 22.09 10.68
C PHE A 393 -19.39 22.75 11.36
N LYS A 394 -18.83 22.09 12.37
CA LYS A 394 -17.66 22.56 13.12
C LYS A 394 -16.43 21.75 12.68
N PRO A 395 -15.44 22.37 12.02
CA PRO A 395 -14.21 21.70 11.64
C PRO A 395 -13.51 20.98 12.81
N ALA A 396 -12.96 19.81 12.53
CA ALA A 396 -12.14 19.08 13.47
C ALA A 396 -10.85 19.83 13.81
N THR A 397 -10.36 19.64 15.04
CA THR A 397 -9.15 20.31 15.54
C THR A 397 -8.03 19.35 15.91
N TYR A 398 -8.25 18.04 15.84
CA TYR A 398 -7.23 17.04 16.18
C TYR A 398 -6.01 17.19 15.27
N ALA A 399 -4.81 17.09 15.85
CA ALA A 399 -3.55 17.12 15.13
C ALA A 399 -3.30 15.80 14.38
N GLY A 400 -2.27 15.76 13.55
CA GLY A 400 -1.81 14.53 12.91
C GLY A 400 -1.48 13.44 13.92
N ILE A 401 -1.93 12.21 13.65
CA ILE A 401 -1.66 11.01 14.46
C ILE A 401 -0.94 10.00 13.56
N GLU A 402 0.12 9.36 14.05
CA GLU A 402 0.89 8.43 13.21
C GLU A 402 0.13 7.12 12.97
N ASN A 403 -0.54 6.59 14.01
CA ASN A 403 -1.34 5.39 13.86
C ASN A 403 -2.53 5.63 12.91
N LYS A 404 -2.49 4.96 11.75
CA LYS A 404 -3.49 5.10 10.69
C LYS A 404 -4.92 4.85 11.17
N ARG A 405 -5.12 3.82 11.98
CA ARG A 405 -6.43 3.48 12.50
C ARG A 405 -6.91 4.55 13.48
N ALA A 406 -6.05 5.08 14.33
CA ALA A 406 -6.43 6.19 15.22
C ALA A 406 -6.86 7.44 14.45
N VAL A 407 -6.20 7.79 13.33
CA VAL A 407 -6.64 8.88 12.43
C VAL A 407 -8.00 8.61 11.83
N LEU A 408 -8.20 7.41 11.25
CA LEU A 408 -9.49 7.01 10.69
C LEU A 408 -10.60 7.12 11.74
N ARG A 409 -10.32 6.71 12.99
CA ARG A 409 -11.27 6.84 14.10
C ARG A 409 -11.64 8.30 14.34
N ALA A 410 -10.64 9.16 14.48
CA ALA A 410 -10.85 10.58 14.77
C ALA A 410 -11.64 11.27 13.65
N ALA A 411 -11.34 10.96 12.39
CA ALA A 411 -12.07 11.50 11.24
C ALA A 411 -13.51 10.99 11.20
N ILE A 412 -13.73 9.67 11.29
CA ILE A 412 -15.05 9.05 11.23
C ILE A 412 -15.92 9.53 12.41
N ASP A 413 -15.42 9.50 13.64
CA ASP A 413 -16.17 9.94 14.83
C ASP A 413 -16.57 11.40 14.73
N HIS A 414 -15.66 12.24 14.22
CA HIS A 414 -15.96 13.64 13.98
C HIS A 414 -17.10 13.80 12.97
N LEU A 415 -17.01 13.12 11.81
CA LEU A 415 -18.01 13.21 10.76
C LEU A 415 -19.37 12.65 11.19
N VAL A 416 -19.39 11.55 11.94
CA VAL A 416 -20.61 11.01 12.58
C VAL A 416 -21.23 12.06 13.50
N GLY A 417 -20.43 12.72 14.34
CA GLY A 417 -20.91 13.76 15.24
C GLY A 417 -21.39 15.05 14.55
N GLN A 418 -21.09 15.23 13.26
CA GLN A 418 -21.60 16.32 12.42
C GLN A 418 -22.78 15.91 11.52
N ALA A 419 -23.11 14.61 11.43
CA ALA A 419 -24.17 14.12 10.58
C ALA A 419 -25.56 14.51 11.12
N ALA A 420 -26.45 14.97 10.25
CA ALA A 420 -27.81 15.34 10.63
C ALA A 420 -28.64 14.12 11.11
N ASN A 421 -28.42 12.96 10.47
CA ASN A 421 -29.02 11.69 10.83
C ASN A 421 -27.90 10.65 10.91
N VAL A 422 -27.71 10.06 12.09
CA VAL A 422 -26.71 9.03 12.32
C VAL A 422 -27.37 7.66 12.12
N PRO A 423 -27.00 6.88 11.08
CA PRO A 423 -27.51 5.52 10.92
C PRO A 423 -26.96 4.61 12.04
N GLN A 424 -27.62 3.50 12.32
CA GLN A 424 -27.06 2.50 13.24
C GLN A 424 -25.78 1.87 12.67
N GLU A 425 -25.84 1.49 11.40
CA GLU A 425 -24.73 0.92 10.65
C GLU A 425 -24.72 1.43 9.21
N ILE A 426 -23.52 1.47 8.62
CA ILE A 426 -23.30 1.85 7.23
C ILE A 426 -22.83 0.60 6.48
N PRO A 427 -23.58 0.11 5.47
CA PRO A 427 -23.12 -1.00 4.64
C PRO A 427 -21.93 -0.55 3.80
N LEU A 428 -20.90 -1.40 3.69
CA LEU A 428 -19.68 -1.07 2.95
C LEU A 428 -19.43 -2.06 1.82
N PRO A 429 -18.74 -1.63 0.74
CA PRO A 429 -18.31 -2.54 -0.32
C PRO A 429 -17.47 -3.69 0.24
N ARG A 430 -17.59 -4.87 -0.38
CA ARG A 430 -16.79 -6.04 0.01
C ARG A 430 -15.29 -5.71 -0.06
N GLY A 431 -14.56 -6.10 0.99
CA GLY A 431 -13.13 -5.84 1.11
C GLY A 431 -12.77 -4.49 1.73
N THR A 432 -13.74 -3.67 2.12
CA THR A 432 -13.48 -2.50 2.97
C THR A 432 -12.87 -2.96 4.31
N PRO A 433 -11.84 -2.28 4.85
CA PRO A 433 -11.19 -2.68 6.10
C PRO A 433 -11.98 -2.40 7.38
N PHE A 434 -13.31 -2.46 7.30
CA PHE A 434 -14.23 -2.33 8.42
C PHE A 434 -15.35 -3.34 8.24
N GLY A 435 -15.74 -4.02 9.31
CA GLY A 435 -16.83 -4.97 9.24
C GLY A 435 -16.90 -5.91 10.42
N GLU A 436 -17.92 -6.73 10.36
CA GLU A 436 -18.26 -7.74 11.34
C GLU A 436 -17.69 -9.10 10.97
N VAL A 437 -17.45 -9.90 12.02
CA VAL A 437 -17.26 -11.35 11.94
C VAL A 437 -18.53 -12.02 12.43
N GLN A 438 -19.22 -12.73 11.54
CA GLN A 438 -20.43 -13.49 11.85
C GLN A 438 -20.07 -14.93 12.16
N VAL A 439 -20.57 -15.46 13.28
CA VAL A 439 -20.28 -16.81 13.76
C VAL A 439 -21.55 -17.65 13.76
N ASP A 440 -21.53 -18.75 13.03
CA ASP A 440 -22.52 -19.82 13.11
C ASP A 440 -22.33 -20.57 14.45
N LYS A 441 -23.23 -20.31 15.40
CA LYS A 441 -23.13 -20.86 16.77
C LYS A 441 -23.26 -22.37 16.81
N GLU A 442 -23.96 -22.97 15.84
CA GLU A 442 -24.17 -24.42 15.80
C GLU A 442 -22.93 -25.16 15.27
N LYS A 443 -22.15 -24.51 14.38
CA LYS A 443 -20.90 -25.09 13.86
C LYS A 443 -19.68 -24.75 14.70
N CYS A 444 -19.69 -23.63 15.41
CA CYS A 444 -18.54 -23.13 16.15
C CYS A 444 -18.23 -23.99 17.38
N THR A 445 -17.07 -24.64 17.36
CA THR A 445 -16.60 -25.49 18.48
C THR A 445 -15.85 -24.72 19.57
N LEU A 446 -15.73 -23.39 19.46
CA LEU A 446 -14.98 -22.57 20.41
C LEU A 446 -13.52 -23.03 20.61
N CYS A 447 -12.89 -23.54 19.55
CA CYS A 447 -11.49 -24.01 19.57
C CYS A 447 -10.44 -22.88 19.66
N MET A 448 -10.87 -21.63 19.53
CA MET A 448 -10.05 -20.41 19.59
C MET A 448 -8.95 -20.28 18.52
N GLY A 449 -8.98 -21.10 17.45
CA GLY A 449 -8.08 -20.96 16.31
C GLY A 449 -8.16 -19.57 15.66
N CYS A 450 -9.36 -19.01 15.55
CA CYS A 450 -9.59 -17.67 14.99
C CYS A 450 -9.00 -16.53 15.85
N VAL A 451 -8.98 -16.68 17.18
CA VAL A 451 -8.32 -15.72 18.10
C VAL A 451 -6.81 -15.80 17.90
N ALA A 452 -6.28 -17.00 17.81
CA ALA A 452 -4.87 -17.30 17.66
C ALA A 452 -4.21 -16.73 16.38
N VAL A 453 -5.01 -16.46 15.32
CA VAL A 453 -4.53 -15.91 14.04
C VAL A 453 -4.98 -14.47 13.80
N CYS A 454 -5.60 -13.79 14.77
CA CYS A 454 -6.11 -12.43 14.59
C CYS A 454 -5.03 -11.37 14.94
N PRO A 455 -4.28 -10.81 13.96
CA PRO A 455 -3.18 -9.89 14.23
C PRO A 455 -3.66 -8.55 14.81
N ALA A 456 -4.88 -8.15 14.46
CA ALA A 456 -5.45 -6.88 14.89
C ALA A 456 -6.10 -6.93 16.28
N GLY A 457 -6.13 -8.10 16.94
CA GLY A 457 -6.80 -8.27 18.23
C GLY A 457 -8.31 -7.97 18.16
N ALA A 458 -8.94 -8.31 17.04
CA ALA A 458 -10.39 -8.13 16.85
C ALA A 458 -11.19 -9.27 17.48
N LEU A 459 -10.65 -10.49 17.49
CA LEU A 459 -11.23 -11.66 18.15
C LEU A 459 -10.48 -11.93 19.45
N LEU A 460 -11.22 -12.22 20.51
CA LEU A 460 -10.72 -12.35 21.88
C LEU A 460 -11.33 -13.59 22.54
N ASP A 461 -10.53 -14.27 23.36
CA ASP A 461 -10.98 -15.36 24.22
C ASP A 461 -11.35 -14.86 25.63
N ASN A 462 -11.81 -15.77 26.48
CA ASN A 462 -12.04 -15.54 27.90
C ASN A 462 -11.31 -16.62 28.72
N LYS A 463 -10.68 -16.23 29.83
CA LYS A 463 -9.87 -17.13 30.67
C LYS A 463 -10.70 -18.08 31.55
N GLU A 464 -11.93 -17.70 31.88
CA GLU A 464 -12.76 -18.42 32.84
C GLU A 464 -13.69 -19.43 32.17
N ARG A 465 -14.16 -19.12 30.95
CA ARG A 465 -15.10 -19.95 30.19
C ARG A 465 -14.87 -19.88 28.69
N PRO A 466 -15.23 -20.93 27.91
CA PRO A 466 -15.24 -20.89 26.46
C PRO A 466 -16.15 -19.77 25.95
N CYS A 467 -15.56 -18.64 25.54
CA CYS A 467 -16.28 -17.49 25.05
C CYS A 467 -15.45 -16.79 23.98
N LEU A 468 -16.01 -16.72 22.77
CA LEU A 468 -15.46 -15.97 21.66
C LEU A 468 -16.09 -14.58 21.66
N SER A 469 -15.26 -13.55 21.82
CA SER A 469 -15.67 -12.15 21.80
C SER A 469 -15.06 -11.40 20.62
N PHE A 470 -15.64 -10.24 20.30
CA PHE A 470 -15.26 -9.44 19.15
C PHE A 470 -15.31 -7.94 19.44
N ILE A 471 -14.33 -7.21 18.92
CA ILE A 471 -14.30 -5.74 18.87
C ILE A 471 -14.27 -5.33 17.40
N GLU A 472 -15.36 -4.70 16.94
CA GLU A 472 -15.56 -4.42 15.52
C GLU A 472 -14.55 -3.45 14.96
N TRP A 473 -14.19 -2.40 15.72
CA TRP A 473 -13.20 -1.44 15.28
C TRP A 473 -11.91 -2.15 14.87
N ASN A 474 -11.43 -3.10 15.64
CA ASN A 474 -10.17 -3.80 15.39
C ASN A 474 -10.18 -4.66 14.12
N CYS A 475 -11.34 -5.04 13.62
CA CYS A 475 -11.43 -5.92 12.45
C CYS A 475 -11.03 -5.20 11.17
N VAL A 476 -10.02 -5.73 10.49
CA VAL A 476 -9.54 -5.23 9.18
C VAL A 476 -10.02 -6.06 8.00
N GLN A 477 -10.95 -6.99 8.23
CA GLN A 477 -11.56 -7.85 7.20
C GLN A 477 -10.50 -8.59 6.35
N CYS A 478 -9.50 -9.20 7.01
CA CYS A 478 -8.36 -9.85 6.36
C CYS A 478 -8.57 -11.32 5.95
N GLY A 479 -9.65 -11.96 6.38
CA GLY A 479 -9.97 -13.36 6.02
C GLY A 479 -9.24 -14.43 6.85
N LEU A 480 -8.25 -14.10 7.68
CA LEU A 480 -7.50 -15.10 8.46
C LEU A 480 -8.40 -15.95 9.38
N CYS A 481 -9.37 -15.32 10.05
CA CYS A 481 -10.31 -16.04 10.92
C CYS A 481 -11.28 -16.96 10.16
N GLU A 482 -11.67 -16.58 8.95
CA GLU A 482 -12.51 -17.38 8.06
C GLU A 482 -11.72 -18.60 7.56
N ASN A 483 -10.51 -18.37 7.04
CA ASN A 483 -9.65 -19.41 6.47
C ASN A 483 -9.13 -20.42 7.51
N THR A 484 -8.93 -20.01 8.76
CA THR A 484 -8.44 -20.92 9.81
C THR A 484 -9.55 -21.80 10.41
N CYS A 485 -10.82 -21.45 10.22
CA CYS A 485 -11.91 -22.10 10.95
C CYS A 485 -12.12 -23.54 10.45
N PRO A 486 -11.82 -24.59 11.25
CA PRO A 486 -11.90 -25.97 10.77
C PRO A 486 -13.34 -26.44 10.51
N GLU A 487 -14.33 -25.72 11.05
CA GLU A 487 -15.74 -26.04 10.92
C GLU A 487 -16.47 -25.09 9.95
N ASN A 488 -15.76 -24.17 9.28
CA ASN A 488 -16.33 -23.16 8.38
C ASN A 488 -17.50 -22.38 9.01
N ALA A 489 -17.32 -22.00 10.28
CA ALA A 489 -18.35 -21.33 11.08
C ALA A 489 -18.29 -19.80 11.02
N ILE A 490 -17.34 -19.22 10.28
CA ILE A 490 -17.06 -17.78 10.27
C ILE A 490 -17.36 -17.22 8.88
N ASN A 491 -18.10 -16.10 8.82
CA ASN A 491 -18.28 -15.29 7.61
C ASN A 491 -17.94 -13.82 7.89
N LEU A 492 -17.49 -13.11 6.87
CA LEU A 492 -17.15 -11.69 6.94
C LEU A 492 -18.23 -10.81 6.29
N ASN A 493 -18.63 -9.74 6.99
CA ASN A 493 -19.60 -8.76 6.48
C ASN A 493 -19.04 -7.34 6.59
N ALA A 494 -18.79 -6.69 5.46
CA ALA A 494 -18.24 -5.33 5.41
C ALA A 494 -19.31 -4.30 5.79
N ARG A 495 -19.13 -3.67 6.95
CA ARG A 495 -20.02 -2.63 7.50
C ARG A 495 -19.29 -1.78 8.53
N LEU A 496 -19.88 -0.64 8.89
CA LEU A 496 -19.36 0.25 9.91
C LEU A 496 -20.47 0.64 10.88
N ILE A 497 -20.38 0.25 12.15
CA ILE A 497 -21.21 0.85 13.20
C ILE A 497 -20.88 2.34 13.33
N ALA A 498 -21.89 3.20 13.28
CA ALA A 498 -21.67 4.64 13.35
C ALA A 498 -21.34 5.10 14.79
N GLU A 499 -22.01 4.53 15.79
CA GLU A 499 -21.81 4.89 17.20
C GLU A 499 -20.44 4.37 17.69
N SER A 500 -19.61 5.28 18.18
CA SER A 500 -18.20 5.00 18.48
C SER A 500 -18.02 4.01 19.63
N ASN A 501 -18.85 4.07 20.68
CA ASN A 501 -18.74 3.19 21.84
C ASN A 501 -19.10 1.74 21.47
N LEU A 502 -20.20 1.51 20.78
CA LEU A 502 -20.65 0.21 20.28
C LEU A 502 -19.62 -0.40 19.32
N ARG A 503 -18.98 0.42 18.49
CA ARG A 503 -17.92 -0.04 17.59
C ARG A 503 -16.66 -0.50 18.32
N MET A 504 -16.40 0.06 19.51
CA MET A 504 -15.27 -0.28 20.38
C MET A 504 -15.62 -1.33 21.45
N GLU A 505 -16.90 -1.62 21.63
CA GLU A 505 -17.39 -2.53 22.65
C GLU A 505 -17.01 -3.97 22.33
N ARG A 506 -16.58 -4.69 23.36
CA ARG A 506 -16.36 -6.13 23.30
C ARG A 506 -17.71 -6.83 23.37
N ARG A 507 -18.18 -7.40 22.25
CA ARG A 507 -19.41 -8.21 22.21
C ARG A 507 -19.11 -9.71 22.17
N VAL A 508 -19.98 -10.52 22.75
CA VAL A 508 -19.88 -11.99 22.68
C VAL A 508 -20.48 -12.50 21.37
N LEU A 509 -19.69 -13.25 20.59
CA LEU A 509 -20.15 -13.91 19.37
C LEU A 509 -20.69 -15.31 19.64
N ASN A 510 -20.01 -16.09 20.48
CA ASN A 510 -20.46 -17.40 20.91
C ASN A 510 -19.88 -17.75 22.29
N GLU A 511 -20.61 -18.51 23.10
CA GLU A 511 -20.14 -18.99 24.39
C GLU A 511 -20.85 -20.29 24.80
N GLU A 512 -20.18 -21.10 25.61
CA GLU A 512 -20.76 -22.29 26.22
C GLU A 512 -20.10 -22.62 27.56
N GLU A 513 -20.74 -23.48 28.34
CA GLU A 513 -20.15 -24.01 29.57
C GLU A 513 -19.01 -24.99 29.24
N PRO A 514 -17.87 -24.92 29.96
CA PRO A 514 -16.75 -25.82 29.71
C PRO A 514 -17.11 -27.28 30.00
N PHE A 515 -16.60 -28.19 29.17
CA PHE A 515 -16.67 -29.61 29.46
C PHE A 515 -15.69 -29.96 30.58
N LYS A 516 -16.21 -30.56 31.65
CA LYS A 516 -15.46 -30.97 32.83
C LYS A 516 -15.01 -32.42 32.69
N CYS A 517 -13.74 -32.68 33.01
CA CYS A 517 -13.16 -34.02 32.98
C CYS A 517 -13.98 -34.99 33.84
N LEU A 518 -14.34 -36.15 33.29
CA LEU A 518 -15.10 -37.17 34.05
C LEU A 518 -14.30 -37.80 35.20
N GLY A 519 -12.96 -37.70 35.16
CA GLY A 519 -12.08 -38.24 36.20
C GLY A 519 -11.87 -37.30 37.40
N CYS A 520 -11.64 -36.02 37.15
CA CYS A 520 -11.26 -35.06 38.20
C CYS A 520 -12.12 -33.79 38.28
N GLY A 521 -13.07 -33.59 37.35
CA GLY A 521 -13.93 -32.40 37.30
C GLY A 521 -13.26 -31.12 36.76
N LYS A 522 -11.96 -31.15 36.44
CA LYS A 522 -11.22 -30.01 35.85
C LYS A 522 -11.84 -29.62 34.49
N PRO A 523 -12.18 -28.34 34.24
CA PRO A 523 -12.55 -27.87 32.91
C PRO A 523 -11.33 -27.92 31.99
N PHE A 524 -11.45 -28.54 30.82
CA PHE A 524 -10.30 -28.71 29.91
C PHE A 524 -10.62 -28.51 28.42
N THR A 525 -11.89 -28.55 28.03
CA THR A 525 -12.29 -28.36 26.63
C THR A 525 -13.74 -27.87 26.55
N THR A 526 -14.27 -27.74 25.34
CA THR A 526 -15.62 -27.28 25.04
C THR A 526 -16.53 -28.50 24.82
N GLN A 527 -17.80 -28.39 25.21
CA GLN A 527 -18.82 -29.42 24.93
C GLN A 527 -18.93 -29.68 23.44
N SER A 528 -18.96 -28.62 22.62
CA SER A 528 -19.06 -28.72 21.17
C SER A 528 -17.87 -29.47 20.55
N MET A 529 -16.66 -29.30 21.08
CA MET A 529 -15.48 -30.01 20.60
C MET A 529 -15.52 -31.50 20.95
N ILE A 530 -15.98 -31.85 22.16
CA ILE A 530 -16.20 -33.28 22.53
C ILE A 530 -17.22 -33.90 21.59
N GLN A 531 -18.37 -33.27 21.41
CA GLN A 531 -19.42 -33.79 20.53
C GLN A 531 -18.90 -34.02 19.10
N LYS A 532 -18.20 -33.04 18.51
CA LYS A 532 -17.62 -33.16 17.18
C LYS A 532 -16.54 -34.24 17.07
N MET A 533 -15.71 -34.40 18.10
CA MET A 533 -14.72 -35.49 18.14
C MET A 533 -15.42 -36.85 18.21
N GLU A 534 -16.47 -36.98 19.03
CA GLU A 534 -17.26 -38.21 19.11
C GLU A 534 -17.92 -38.55 17.77
N GLU A 535 -18.51 -37.56 17.10
CA GLU A 535 -19.12 -37.72 15.78
C GLU A 535 -18.08 -38.12 14.70
N LYS A 536 -16.92 -37.44 14.65
CA LYS A 536 -15.88 -37.72 13.64
C LYS A 536 -15.16 -39.05 13.86
N LEU A 537 -15.05 -39.51 15.10
CA LEU A 537 -14.35 -40.74 15.47
C LEU A 537 -15.29 -41.94 15.66
N ALA A 538 -16.60 -41.73 15.57
CA ALA A 538 -17.60 -42.78 15.65
C ALA A 538 -17.32 -43.88 14.62
N GLY A 539 -17.27 -45.13 15.10
CA GLY A 539 -17.02 -46.31 14.25
C GLY A 539 -15.55 -46.51 13.85
N HIS A 540 -14.61 -45.70 14.34
CA HIS A 540 -13.19 -45.95 14.12
C HIS A 540 -12.67 -47.01 15.11
N ARG A 541 -12.01 -48.06 14.61
CA ARG A 541 -11.57 -49.24 15.39
C ARG A 541 -10.78 -48.92 16.68
N MET A 542 -10.01 -47.83 16.69
CA MET A 542 -9.23 -47.40 17.86
C MET A 542 -10.09 -46.79 18.99
N PHE A 543 -11.31 -46.37 18.68
CA PHE A 543 -12.24 -45.70 19.60
C PHE A 543 -13.45 -46.57 19.94
N GLU A 544 -13.36 -47.89 19.75
CA GLU A 544 -14.35 -48.83 20.29
C GLU A 544 -14.12 -49.07 21.79
N GLY A 545 -15.18 -49.29 22.57
CA GLY A 545 -15.09 -49.50 24.03
C GLY A 545 -14.70 -48.23 24.81
N ASP A 546 -13.73 -48.34 25.73
CA ASP A 546 -13.29 -47.24 26.60
C ASP A 546 -12.54 -46.11 25.86
N GLY A 547 -12.22 -46.31 24.57
CA GLY A 547 -11.60 -45.28 23.72
C GLY A 547 -12.40 -43.97 23.67
N MET A 548 -13.74 -44.03 23.60
CA MET A 548 -14.59 -42.84 23.60
C MET A 548 -14.61 -42.12 24.95
N ARG A 549 -14.56 -42.88 26.05
CA ARG A 549 -14.50 -42.32 27.41
C ARG A 549 -13.25 -41.47 27.60
N ARG A 550 -12.12 -41.87 27.00
CA ARG A 550 -10.85 -41.12 27.06
C ARG A 550 -10.92 -39.75 26.41
N LEU A 551 -11.78 -39.56 25.41
CA LEU A 551 -12.03 -38.25 24.82
C LEU A 551 -12.53 -37.26 25.88
N LYS A 552 -13.26 -37.74 26.88
CA LYS A 552 -13.87 -36.98 27.99
C LYS A 552 -12.98 -36.83 29.23
N LEU A 553 -11.70 -37.22 29.15
CA LEU A 553 -10.71 -37.07 30.22
C LEU A 553 -9.69 -35.98 29.86
N CYS A 554 -9.28 -35.17 30.85
CA CYS A 554 -8.20 -34.20 30.69
C CYS A 554 -6.84 -34.88 30.47
N GLU A 555 -5.82 -34.11 30.11
CA GLU A 555 -4.47 -34.59 29.81
C GLU A 555 -3.91 -35.53 30.91
N ASP A 556 -4.01 -35.11 32.18
CA ASP A 556 -3.49 -35.89 33.31
C ASP A 556 -4.30 -37.18 33.56
N CYS A 557 -5.63 -37.10 33.46
CA CYS A 557 -6.50 -38.26 33.73
C CYS A 557 -6.42 -39.28 32.59
N ARG A 558 -6.25 -38.82 31.34
CA ARG A 558 -6.09 -39.70 30.19
C ARG A 558 -4.79 -40.50 30.29
N VAL A 559 -3.68 -39.86 30.68
CA VAL A 559 -2.40 -40.56 30.88
C VAL A 559 -2.53 -41.62 31.98
N LYS A 560 -3.15 -41.28 33.13
CA LYS A 560 -3.40 -42.25 34.22
C LYS A 560 -4.24 -43.44 33.77
N ASP A 561 -5.30 -43.19 33.00
CA ASP A 561 -6.21 -44.23 32.50
C ASP A 561 -5.48 -45.19 31.53
N MET A 562 -4.60 -44.67 30.65
CA MET A 562 -3.79 -45.50 29.75
C MET A 562 -2.81 -46.44 30.48
N PHE A 563 -2.19 -45.97 31.56
CA PHE A 563 -1.26 -46.80 32.33
C PHE A 563 -1.97 -47.88 33.16
N ASN A 564 -3.18 -47.60 33.65
CA ASN A 564 -3.95 -48.56 34.45
C ASN A 564 -4.47 -49.76 33.64
N GLU A 565 -4.66 -49.64 32.32
CA GLU A 565 -5.00 -50.76 31.43
C GLU A 565 -3.79 -51.61 31.00
N SER A 566 -2.57 -51.15 31.27
CA SER A 566 -1.33 -51.86 30.91
C SER A 566 -0.87 -52.86 31.98
N THR A 567 -1.67 -53.05 33.02
CA THR A 567 -1.51 -53.99 34.15
C THR A 567 -2.75 -54.84 34.27
#